data_AF-A0A2N0WKS1-F1
#
_entry.id   AF-A0A2N0WKS1-F1
#
_cell.length_a   1.000
_cell.length_b   1.000
_cell.length_c   1.000
_cell.angle_alpha   90.00
_cell.angle_beta   90.00
_cell.angle_gamma   90.00
#
_symmetry.space_group_name_H-M   'P 1'
#
loop_
_entity.id
_entity.type
_entity.pdbx_description
1 polymer ?
#
loop_
_entity_poly.entity_id
_entity_poly.type
_entity_poly.pdbx_seq_one_letter_code
_entity_poly.pdbx_strand_id
1 'polypeptide(L)'
;MNPIDVINSKKQHLARYANQNGSNGELVTIESNDNWIPRPKGNELKLLLSALEETGISIKRSSFDALSIPKGVTVDFNDLESIKGSLSKIVFIEIKSANQDRVKEDFTGFFFALTENEIKAAEALGNRHQVALYNKKTSEILMTTVSEIINRAKSSTWQVSVQL
;
A
#
# COMPACT_ATOMS: atom_id res chain seq x y z
N MET A 1 18.45 -25.44 -26.74
CA MET A 1 17.47 -24.64 -25.98
C MET A 1 16.24 -24.50 -26.86
N ASN A 2 15.08 -25.01 -26.46
CA ASN A 2 13.88 -25.03 -27.31
C ASN A 2 13.34 -23.59 -27.47
N PRO A 3 12.93 -23.15 -28.66
CA PRO A 3 12.28 -21.85 -28.86
C PRO A 3 11.14 -21.57 -27.88
N ILE A 4 10.39 -22.61 -27.49
CA ILE A 4 9.30 -22.51 -26.51
C ILE A 4 9.84 -22.15 -25.11
N ASP A 5 10.99 -22.69 -24.70
CA ASP A 5 11.61 -22.37 -23.41
C ASP A 5 12.08 -20.91 -23.37
N VAL A 6 12.60 -20.39 -24.48
CA VAL A 6 13.02 -19.00 -24.61
C VAL A 6 11.81 -18.06 -24.58
N ILE A 7 10.69 -18.43 -25.21
CA ILE A 7 9.43 -17.68 -25.16
C ILE A 7 8.87 -17.68 -23.74
N ASN A 8 8.90 -18.82 -23.05
CA ASN A 8 8.43 -18.93 -21.67
C ASN A 8 9.31 -18.15 -20.69
N SER A 9 10.64 -18.19 -20.85
CA SER A 9 11.56 -17.39 -20.04
C SER A 9 11.35 -15.89 -20.28
N LYS A 10 11.12 -15.46 -21.52
CA LYS A 10 10.79 -14.07 -21.85
C LYS A 10 9.43 -13.66 -21.30
N LYS A 11 8.41 -14.52 -21.35
CA LYS A 11 7.09 -14.25 -20.72
C LYS A 11 7.22 -14.14 -19.21
N GLN A 12 7.97 -15.02 -18.56
CA GLN A 12 8.25 -14.94 -17.12
C GLN A 12 9.06 -13.69 -16.76
N HIS A 13 10.03 -13.32 -17.58
CA HIS A 13 10.82 -12.10 -17.41
C HIS A 13 9.96 -10.83 -17.58
N LEU A 14 9.13 -10.78 -18.62
CA LEU A 14 8.17 -9.69 -18.82
C LEU A 14 7.12 -9.63 -17.70
N ALA A 15 6.68 -10.77 -17.17
CA ALA A 15 5.79 -10.83 -16.00
C ALA A 15 6.45 -10.32 -14.71
N ARG A 16 7.78 -10.39 -14.59
CA ARG A 16 8.54 -9.76 -13.49
C ARG A 16 8.62 -8.23 -13.63
N TYR A 17 8.58 -7.71 -14.86
CA TYR A 17 8.66 -6.27 -15.17
C TYR A 17 7.29 -5.59 -15.35
N ALA A 18 6.20 -6.35 -15.52
CA ALA A 18 4.87 -5.79 -15.71
C ALA A 18 4.32 -5.22 -14.40
N ASN A 19 4.54 -3.91 -14.22
CA ASN A 19 3.85 -3.00 -13.31
C ASN A 19 2.30 -3.05 -13.41
N GLN A 20 1.73 -3.80 -14.36
CA GLN A 20 0.29 -4.01 -14.49
C GLN A 20 -0.30 -4.95 -13.42
N ASN A 21 0.54 -5.70 -12.68
CA ASN A 21 0.07 -6.59 -11.62
C ASN A 21 -0.15 -5.86 -10.28
N GLY A 22 0.37 -4.65 -10.08
CA GLY A 22 0.28 -3.91 -8.81
C GLY A 22 -1.17 -3.66 -8.40
N SER A 23 -1.93 -3.01 -9.28
CA SER A 23 -3.35 -2.67 -9.08
C SER A 23 -4.25 -3.88 -8.86
N ASN A 24 -4.00 -5.01 -9.53
CA ASN A 24 -4.77 -6.23 -9.29
C ASN A 24 -4.47 -6.85 -7.92
N GLY A 25 -3.22 -6.74 -7.44
CA GLY A 25 -2.86 -7.15 -6.08
C GLY A 25 -3.54 -6.28 -5.03
N GLU A 26 -3.55 -4.97 -5.25
CA GLU A 26 -4.23 -3.99 -4.39
C GLU A 26 -5.72 -4.29 -4.26
N LEU A 27 -6.43 -4.44 -5.39
CA LEU A 27 -7.87 -4.71 -5.40
C LEU A 27 -8.24 -6.00 -4.68
N VAL A 28 -7.53 -7.11 -4.97
CA VAL A 28 -7.78 -8.39 -4.29
C VAL A 28 -7.55 -8.29 -2.79
N THR A 29 -6.51 -7.56 -2.38
CA THR A 29 -6.22 -7.35 -0.94
C THR A 29 -7.34 -6.56 -0.27
N ILE A 30 -7.86 -5.52 -0.92
CA ILE A 30 -8.96 -4.71 -0.40
C ILE A 30 -10.25 -5.53 -0.31
N GLU A 31 -10.62 -6.25 -1.36
CA GLU A 31 -11.85 -7.07 -1.40
C GLU A 31 -11.83 -8.21 -0.38
N SER A 32 -10.65 -8.70 -0.01
CA SER A 32 -10.50 -9.77 1.00
C SER A 32 -10.61 -9.26 2.44
N ASN A 33 -10.68 -7.94 2.65
CA ASN A 33 -10.79 -7.33 3.98
C ASN A 33 -12.09 -6.53 4.09
N ASP A 34 -13.08 -7.08 4.82
CA ASP A 34 -14.43 -6.51 4.97
C ASP A 34 -14.50 -5.02 5.36
N ASN A 35 -13.46 -4.53 6.02
CA ASN A 35 -13.43 -3.19 6.60
C ASN A 35 -12.50 -2.25 5.84
N TRP A 36 -11.97 -2.68 4.69
CA TRP A 36 -11.11 -1.86 3.85
C TRP A 36 -11.90 -1.31 2.67
N ILE A 37 -11.61 -0.07 2.31
CA ILE A 37 -12.12 0.56 1.11
C ILE A 37 -10.94 1.09 0.28
N PRO A 38 -11.07 1.13 -1.05
CA PRO A 38 -10.04 1.75 -1.88
C PRO A 38 -9.89 3.24 -1.52
N ARG A 39 -8.69 3.78 -1.74
CA ARG A 39 -8.44 5.22 -1.59
C ARG A 39 -9.53 6.01 -2.33
N PRO A 40 -10.23 6.95 -1.64
CA PRO A 40 -11.22 7.81 -2.28
C PRO A 40 -10.63 8.57 -3.46
N LYS A 41 -11.48 9.07 -4.36
CA LYS A 41 -11.03 9.75 -5.59
C LYS A 41 -11.68 11.13 -5.72
N GLY A 42 -11.07 11.98 -6.57
CA GLY A 42 -11.65 13.29 -6.89
C GLY A 42 -11.89 14.15 -5.65
N ASN A 43 -13.13 14.62 -5.48
CA ASN A 43 -13.51 15.51 -4.39
C ASN A 43 -13.41 14.82 -3.01
N GLU A 44 -13.77 13.55 -2.92
CA GLU A 44 -13.71 12.77 -1.68
C GLU A 44 -12.30 12.72 -1.10
N LEU A 45 -11.31 12.46 -1.97
CA LEU A 45 -9.90 12.47 -1.57
C LEU A 45 -9.44 13.86 -1.13
N LYS A 46 -9.90 14.90 -1.83
CA LYS A 46 -9.57 16.28 -1.48
C LYS A 46 -10.08 16.62 -0.09
N LEU A 47 -11.34 16.28 0.21
CA LEU A 47 -11.94 16.52 1.52
C LEU A 47 -11.23 15.72 2.62
N LEU A 48 -10.85 14.46 2.37
CA LEU A 48 -10.08 13.66 3.31
C LEU A 48 -8.72 14.30 3.65
N LEU A 49 -7.99 14.78 2.64
CA LEU A 49 -6.70 15.44 2.84
C LEU A 49 -6.88 16.79 3.55
N SER A 50 -7.91 17.57 3.21
CA SER A 50 -8.23 18.81 3.93
C SER A 50 -8.57 18.56 5.40
N ALA A 51 -9.33 17.50 5.71
CA ALA A 51 -9.63 17.12 7.09
C ALA A 51 -8.35 16.76 7.88
N LEU A 52 -7.39 16.06 7.26
CA LEU A 52 -6.07 15.81 7.87
C LEU A 52 -5.30 17.12 8.11
N GLU A 53 -5.28 18.02 7.13
CA GLU A 53 -4.56 19.29 7.24
C GLU A 53 -5.09 20.17 8.37
N GLU A 54 -6.40 20.17 8.62
CA GLU A 54 -7.01 20.85 9.78
C GLU A 54 -6.54 20.27 11.13
N THR A 55 -6.11 19.01 11.16
CA THR A 55 -5.50 18.39 12.35
C THR A 55 -3.98 18.60 12.42
N GLY A 56 -3.39 19.36 11.49
CA GLY A 56 -1.96 19.59 11.39
C GLY A 56 -1.18 18.49 10.66
N ILE A 57 -1.87 17.55 10.01
CA ILE A 57 -1.25 16.42 9.29
C ILE A 57 -1.37 16.66 7.79
N SER A 58 -0.24 16.74 7.08
CA SER A 58 -0.23 16.85 5.62
C SER A 58 0.52 15.66 5.00
N ILE A 59 -0.18 14.88 4.19
CA ILE A 59 0.36 13.71 3.48
C ILE A 59 0.07 13.80 1.99
N LYS A 60 0.86 13.13 1.16
CA LYS A 60 0.61 13.08 -0.29
C LYS A 60 -0.48 12.05 -0.62
N ARG A 61 -1.27 12.33 -1.66
CA ARG A 61 -2.27 11.38 -2.20
C ARG A 61 -1.72 9.98 -2.51
N SER A 62 -0.43 9.88 -2.84
CA SER A 62 0.25 8.65 -3.26
C SER A 62 0.95 7.92 -2.10
N SER A 63 0.60 8.24 -0.85
CA SER A 63 1.23 7.64 0.34
C SER A 63 0.42 6.51 0.96
N PHE A 64 -0.72 6.15 0.36
CA PHE A 64 -1.59 5.06 0.78
C PHE A 64 -2.46 4.63 -0.40
N ASP A 65 -2.92 3.38 -0.39
CA ASP A 65 -3.74 2.78 -1.45
C ASP A 65 -5.18 2.51 -1.00
N ALA A 66 -5.38 2.33 0.30
CA ALA A 66 -6.67 2.00 0.89
C ALA A 66 -6.86 2.64 2.27
N LEU A 67 -8.10 2.61 2.75
CA LEU A 67 -8.47 3.01 4.10
C LEU A 67 -9.10 1.81 4.81
N SER A 68 -8.73 1.58 6.05
CA SER A 68 -9.40 0.66 6.96
C SER A 68 -10.28 1.47 7.91
N ILE A 69 -11.58 1.17 7.90
CA ILE A 69 -12.61 1.83 8.70
C ILE A 69 -13.22 0.78 9.63
N PRO A 70 -13.18 0.96 10.96
CA PRO A 70 -13.74 -0.03 11.88
C PRO A 70 -15.21 -0.35 11.59
N LYS A 71 -15.60 -1.63 11.76
CA LYS A 71 -16.99 -2.07 11.59
C LYS A 71 -17.92 -1.21 12.46
N GLY A 72 -19.03 -0.76 11.88
CA GLY A 72 -20.02 0.11 12.55
C GLY A 72 -19.69 1.62 12.49
N VAL A 73 -18.56 2.02 11.92
CA VAL A 73 -18.26 3.42 11.60
C VAL A 73 -18.66 3.69 10.15
N THR A 74 -19.52 4.68 9.94
CA THR A 74 -19.89 5.17 8.61
C THR A 74 -19.23 6.53 8.39
N VAL A 75 -18.59 6.71 7.24
CA VAL A 75 -17.96 7.96 6.85
C VAL A 75 -18.53 8.36 5.50
N ASP A 76 -19.14 9.55 5.42
CA ASP A 76 -19.50 10.16 4.15
C ASP A 76 -18.32 10.99 3.65
N PHE A 77 -17.62 10.51 2.63
CA PHE A 77 -16.46 11.22 2.08
C PHE A 77 -16.83 12.46 1.25
N ASN A 78 -18.12 12.72 1.03
CA ASN A 78 -18.58 13.97 0.43
C ASN A 78 -18.95 15.03 1.49
N ASP A 79 -18.92 14.68 2.78
CA ASP A 79 -19.14 15.58 3.90
C ASP A 79 -17.88 15.72 4.76
N LEU A 80 -17.35 16.94 4.80
CA LEU A 80 -16.15 17.26 5.54
C LEU A 80 -16.31 17.01 7.05
N GLU A 81 -17.49 17.29 7.62
CA GLU A 81 -17.71 17.12 9.06
C GLU A 81 -17.85 15.64 9.44
N SER A 82 -18.47 14.82 8.58
CA SER A 82 -18.48 13.36 8.70
C SER A 82 -17.07 12.77 8.73
N ILE A 83 -16.19 13.22 7.81
CA ILE A 83 -14.79 12.79 7.78
C ILE A 83 -14.09 13.17 9.08
N LYS A 84 -14.19 14.43 9.51
CA LYS A 84 -13.54 14.93 10.73
C LYS A 84 -13.97 14.13 11.96
N GLY A 85 -15.26 13.86 12.11
CA GLY A 85 -15.81 13.09 13.23
C GLY A 85 -15.28 11.66 13.33
N SER A 86 -14.78 11.11 12.21
CA SER A 86 -14.28 9.74 12.14
C SER A 86 -12.76 9.64 11.91
N LEU A 87 -12.07 10.75 11.65
CA LEU A 87 -10.69 10.78 11.15
C LEU A 87 -9.67 10.07 12.06
N SER A 88 -9.88 10.13 13.38
CA SER A 88 -9.02 9.46 14.36
C SER A 88 -9.14 7.93 14.32
N LYS A 89 -10.22 7.40 13.73
CA LYS A 89 -10.51 5.96 13.60
C LYS A 89 -10.08 5.37 12.27
N ILE A 90 -9.80 6.22 11.28
CA ILE A 90 -9.38 5.79 9.93
C ILE A 90 -7.90 5.40 9.98
N VAL A 91 -7.59 4.21 9.48
CA VAL A 91 -6.22 3.75 9.25
C VAL A 91 -5.93 3.78 7.75
N PHE A 92 -4.84 4.42 7.37
CA PHE A 92 -4.33 4.54 6.01
C PHE A 92 -3.45 3.34 5.71
N ILE A 93 -3.76 2.62 4.64
CA ILE A 93 -3.11 1.35 4.29
C ILE A 93 -2.34 1.54 2.98
N GLU A 94 -1.03 1.30 3.01
CA GLU A 94 -0.19 1.14 1.83
C GLU A 94 -0.07 -0.35 1.49
N ILE A 95 -0.32 -0.76 0.25
CA ILE A 95 -0.32 -2.17 -0.13
C ILE A 95 0.92 -2.48 -0.97
N LYS A 96 1.80 -3.35 -0.47
CA LYS A 96 2.97 -3.83 -1.21
C LYS A 96 2.77 -5.29 -1.57
N SER A 97 2.79 -5.59 -2.86
CA SER A 97 2.45 -6.92 -3.35
C SER A 97 3.63 -7.70 -3.92
N ALA A 98 3.67 -9.00 -3.63
CA ALA A 98 4.70 -9.94 -4.00
C ALA A 98 4.19 -11.02 -4.96
N ASN A 99 5.01 -11.44 -5.91
CA ASN A 99 4.70 -12.53 -6.84
C ASN A 99 5.87 -13.50 -7.08
N GLN A 100 6.93 -13.39 -6.27
CA GLN A 100 8.18 -14.10 -6.47
C GLN A 100 8.18 -15.42 -5.67
N ASP A 101 8.61 -16.54 -6.26
CA ASP A 101 8.63 -17.86 -5.59
C ASP A 101 9.51 -17.91 -4.34
N ARG A 102 10.53 -17.05 -4.29
CA ARG A 102 11.46 -16.97 -3.15
C ARG A 102 10.85 -16.34 -1.89
N VAL A 103 9.68 -15.71 -2.02
CA VAL A 103 9.01 -15.02 -0.91
C VAL A 103 8.21 -16.05 -0.14
N LYS A 104 8.67 -16.31 1.08
CA LYS A 104 8.02 -17.23 2.01
C LYS A 104 6.75 -16.60 2.61
N GLU A 105 5.97 -17.40 3.34
CA GLU A 105 4.74 -16.97 4.02
C GLU A 105 4.99 -15.87 5.06
N ASP A 106 6.15 -15.89 5.72
CA ASP A 106 6.62 -14.85 6.64
C ASP A 106 7.19 -13.60 5.94
N PHE A 107 7.07 -13.53 4.60
CA PHE A 107 7.65 -12.52 3.73
C PHE A 107 9.18 -12.44 3.75
N THR A 108 9.87 -13.45 4.31
CA THR A 108 11.32 -13.57 4.20
C THR A 108 11.73 -13.69 2.73
N GLY A 109 12.73 -12.90 2.33
CA GLY A 109 13.22 -12.84 0.95
C GLY A 109 12.49 -11.84 0.05
N PHE A 110 11.48 -11.13 0.57
CA PHE A 110 10.88 -10.00 -0.12
C PHE A 110 11.76 -8.75 -0.03
N PHE A 111 11.82 -8.01 -1.14
CA PHE A 111 12.50 -6.73 -1.21
C PHE A 111 11.46 -5.62 -1.33
N PHE A 112 11.42 -4.71 -0.36
CA PHE A 112 10.50 -3.58 -0.32
C PHE A 112 11.20 -2.32 -0.81
N ALA A 113 10.48 -1.50 -1.57
CA ALA A 113 10.84 -0.11 -1.79
C ALA A 113 9.84 0.76 -1.01
N LEU A 114 10.36 1.68 -0.22
CA LEU A 114 9.58 2.71 0.45
C LEU A 114 9.88 4.05 -0.20
N THR A 115 8.84 4.81 -0.53
CA THR A 115 9.02 6.18 -1.02
C THR A 115 9.15 7.15 0.14
N GLU A 116 9.80 8.31 -0.09
CA GLU A 116 9.91 9.36 0.92
C GLU A 116 8.54 9.84 1.42
N ASN A 117 7.52 9.84 0.53
CA ASN A 117 6.16 10.21 0.89
C ASN A 117 5.49 9.20 1.83
N GLU A 118 5.76 7.89 1.63
CA GLU A 118 5.27 6.84 2.54
C GLU A 118 5.91 6.96 3.91
N ILE A 119 7.22 7.24 3.98
CA ILE A 119 7.93 7.45 5.25
C ILE A 119 7.36 8.67 6.00
N LYS A 120 7.22 9.81 5.31
CA LYS A 120 6.63 11.03 5.89
C LYS A 120 5.19 10.81 6.36
N ALA A 121 4.39 10.08 5.60
CA ALA A 121 3.02 9.76 6.00
C ALA A 121 3.00 8.88 7.25
N ALA A 122 3.87 7.89 7.34
CA ALA A 122 4.00 7.03 8.52
C ALA A 122 4.43 7.83 9.77
N GLU A 123 5.38 8.74 9.64
CA GLU A 123 5.81 9.63 10.73
C GLU A 123 4.66 10.54 11.21
N ALA A 124 3.88 11.11 10.28
CA ALA A 124 2.81 12.04 10.60
C ALA A 124 1.54 11.35 11.15
N LEU A 125 1.21 10.16 10.66
CA LEU A 125 0.00 9.41 11.07
C LEU A 125 0.26 8.45 12.23
N GLY A 126 1.51 8.06 12.49
CA GLY A 126 1.89 7.07 13.48
C GLY A 126 1.19 5.74 13.25
N ASN A 127 0.53 5.21 14.29
CA ASN A 127 -0.19 3.92 14.23
C ASN A 127 -1.37 3.91 13.25
N ARG A 128 -1.81 5.07 12.75
CA ARG A 128 -2.85 5.18 11.71
C ARG A 128 -2.31 4.99 10.30
N HIS A 129 -1.01 4.75 10.11
CA HIS A 129 -0.46 4.33 8.83
C HIS A 129 0.11 2.91 8.95
N GLN A 130 -0.46 1.98 8.19
CA GLN A 130 -0.02 0.58 8.17
C GLN A 130 0.36 0.17 6.75
N VAL A 131 1.25 -0.81 6.67
CA VAL A 131 1.67 -1.41 5.41
C VAL A 131 1.14 -2.83 5.37
N ALA A 132 0.39 -3.15 4.32
CA ALA A 132 -0.11 -4.49 4.03
C ALA A 132 0.80 -5.15 3.02
N LEU A 133 1.48 -6.23 3.42
CA LEU A 133 2.29 -7.03 2.54
C LEU A 133 1.42 -8.17 2.01
N TYR A 134 1.22 -8.24 0.71
CA TYR A 134 0.36 -9.25 0.09
C TYR A 134 1.15 -10.19 -0.81
N ASN A 135 1.10 -11.50 -0.57
CA ASN A 135 1.70 -12.48 -1.45
C ASN A 135 0.65 -13.03 -2.43
N LYS A 136 0.76 -12.64 -3.71
CA LYS A 136 -0.20 -13.05 -4.76
C LYS A 136 -0.23 -14.55 -5.03
N LYS A 137 0.79 -15.31 -4.59
CA LYS A 137 0.87 -16.76 -4.83
C LYS A 137 0.20 -17.56 -3.72
N THR A 138 0.38 -17.14 -2.47
CA THR A 138 -0.18 -17.82 -1.30
C THR A 138 -1.47 -17.16 -0.81
N SER A 139 -1.77 -15.96 -1.30
CA SER A 139 -2.84 -15.08 -0.80
C SER A 139 -2.67 -14.64 0.65
N GLU A 140 -1.49 -14.85 1.24
CA GLU A 140 -1.18 -14.41 2.59
C GLU A 140 -1.01 -12.89 2.67
N ILE A 141 -1.49 -12.31 3.78
CA ILE A 141 -1.36 -10.88 4.11
C ILE A 141 -0.64 -10.75 5.45
N LEU A 142 0.44 -9.96 5.47
CA LEU A 142 1.12 -9.56 6.69
C LEU A 142 0.96 -8.05 6.90
N MET A 143 0.31 -7.67 8.00
CA MET A 143 0.24 -6.28 8.44
C MET A 143 1.51 -5.90 9.20
N THR A 144 2.06 -4.72 8.89
CA THR A 144 3.27 -4.20 9.52
C THR A 144 3.28 -2.67 9.50
N THR A 145 4.32 -2.06 10.05
CA THR A 145 4.57 -0.61 10.00
C THR A 145 5.87 -0.29 9.28
N VAL A 146 6.03 0.96 8.84
CA VAL A 146 7.30 1.44 8.27
C VAL A 146 8.45 1.24 9.27
N SER A 147 8.23 1.51 10.56
CA SER A 147 9.23 1.30 11.60
C SER A 147 9.65 -0.17 11.74
N GLU A 148 8.69 -1.10 11.69
CA GLU A 148 9.00 -2.54 11.72
C GLU A 148 9.76 -3.00 10.48
N ILE A 149 9.40 -2.49 9.29
CA ILE A 149 10.12 -2.78 8.04
C ILE A 149 11.58 -2.30 8.14
N ILE A 150 11.80 -1.07 8.60
CA ILE A 150 13.14 -0.49 8.77
C ILE A 150 13.94 -1.31 9.79
N ASN A 151 13.35 -1.70 10.91
CA ASN A 151 14.02 -2.51 11.94
C ASN A 151 14.40 -3.92 11.45
N ARG A 152 13.69 -4.47 10.46
CA ARG A 152 14.00 -5.75 9.82
C ARG A 152 14.98 -5.63 8.65
N ALA A 153 15.26 -4.41 8.17
CA ALA A 153 16.08 -4.20 7.00
C ALA A 153 17.53 -4.61 7.27
N LYS A 154 18.04 -5.57 6.50
CA LYS A 154 19.46 -5.99 6.55
C LYS A 154 20.39 -4.99 5.86
N SER A 155 19.86 -4.19 4.96
CA SER A 155 20.57 -3.19 4.18
C SER A 155 19.57 -2.15 3.65
N SER A 156 19.94 -0.87 3.69
CA SER A 156 19.16 0.22 3.09
C SER A 156 19.98 0.89 1.99
N THR A 157 19.39 1.04 0.80
CA THR A 157 19.99 1.78 -0.30
C THR A 157 19.05 2.89 -0.74
N TRP A 158 19.59 4.10 -0.88
CA TRP A 158 18.84 5.22 -1.46
C TRP A 158 18.84 5.09 -2.97
N GLN A 159 17.67 5.17 -3.57
CA GLN A 159 17.48 5.09 -5.02
C GLN A 159 16.71 6.33 -5.50
N VAL A 160 17.13 6.87 -6.65
CA VAL A 160 16.43 7.98 -7.32
C VAL A 160 15.83 7.44 -8.60
N SER A 161 14.52 7.63 -8.77
CA SER A 161 13.83 7.31 -10.02
C SER A 161 13.80 8.55 -10.91
N VAL A 162 14.33 8.45 -12.11
CA VAL A 162 14.34 9.53 -13.11
C VAL A 162 13.42 9.14 -14.27
N GLN A 163 12.55 10.06 -14.67
CA GLN A 163 11.77 9.93 -15.90
C GLN A 163 12.41 10.87 -16.94
N LEU A 164 12.95 10.29 -18.02
CA LEU A 164 13.53 11.01 -19.15
C LEU A 164 12.48 11.24 -20.24
#